data_AF-A0A964LAV2-F1
#
_entry.id   AF-A0A964LAV2-F1
#
_cell.length_a   1.000
_cell.length_b   1.000
_cell.length_c   1.000
_cell.angle_alpha   90.00
_cell.angle_beta   90.00
_cell.angle_gamma   90.00
#
_symmetry.space_group_name_H-M   'P 1'
#
loop_
_entity.id
_entity.type
_entity.pdbx_description
1 polymer ?
#
loop_
_entity_poly.entity_id
_entity_poly.type
_entity_poly.pdbx_seq_one_letter_code
_entity_poly.pdbx_strand_id
1 'polypeptide(L)'
;MNGVSNEIAHLPVWVRRWDGSQVPFEADFIGQSLYAAAASLGAASPFLSRELTEVVCHFLAREHWDAVPTTAEIAEQVEKIVREVGQPELARRYADSQRRSSDPPARSITIDCGAMPDQFVNHSLKAYALEAIHTPDVAAAVADGLLWLGGLESPGTLSSLVLETPRLAELPWWLALDDWRAAGGAWWIVDSPEWLCTAHMHPALTAHLCERLLALPTFAQRNVELHLNVANPPAWSPAHAARPLFTLDDEDVVQQERTSFRDSLLERWKALEAPRIPALAWHLGEQSFQEEPQRRQLHGLLRQALQGRAIRFIFDRPRAVPMLAEGVDRKCPGVLLEIGLDLAMLARRLEIGTDGVTFLKRLPSLARMAVSAAQQKYRFLCALPDDAPLKRSFLVDRASAVVVPIGLHEVVRAITGASLTRSPLALEFALQILRTLTDTLQTAGRAINLDLRLDSSASMASDALSGADVTNPPRKQLDIAGKLHACAGAGTTTLLIAEDAQQDLDALTECLAWAWSSTGVARLQLQAAGSTLHQGELPI
;
A
#
# COMPACT_ATOMS: atom_id res chain seq x y z
N MET A 1 19.82 19.95 3.45
CA MET A 1 18.53 20.31 2.84
C MET A 1 17.39 20.52 3.86
N ASN A 2 17.66 20.69 5.17
CA ASN A 2 16.61 20.81 6.21
C ASN A 2 15.86 22.16 6.27
N GLY A 3 16.09 23.08 5.32
CA GLY A 3 15.46 24.40 5.31
C GLY A 3 14.12 24.49 4.57
N VAL A 4 13.85 23.56 3.63
CA VAL A 4 12.69 23.68 2.71
C VAL A 4 11.38 23.25 3.37
N SER A 5 11.40 22.32 4.34
CA SER A 5 10.17 21.75 4.90
C SER A 5 9.37 22.70 5.79
N ASN A 6 9.98 23.77 6.32
CA ASN A 6 9.26 24.74 7.17
C ASN A 6 8.58 25.85 6.36
N GLU A 7 8.90 25.99 5.07
CA GLU A 7 8.34 27.06 4.23
C GLU A 7 6.85 26.82 3.92
N ILE A 8 6.40 25.55 3.87
CA ILE A 8 4.98 25.20 3.63
C ILE A 8 4.06 25.76 4.74
N ALA A 9 4.58 26.00 5.95
CA ALA A 9 3.80 26.55 7.06
C ALA A 9 3.29 27.98 6.81
N HIS A 10 3.82 28.67 5.79
CA HIS A 10 3.44 30.03 5.44
C HIS A 10 2.48 30.13 4.25
N LEU A 11 2.03 28.99 3.70
CA LEU A 11 0.95 29.02 2.71
C LEU A 11 -0.33 29.58 3.34
N PRO A 12 -1.16 30.29 2.55
CA PRO A 12 -2.46 30.73 3.05
C PRO A 12 -3.27 29.50 3.45
N VAL A 13 -3.86 29.52 4.64
CA VAL A 13 -4.73 28.41 5.10
C VAL A 13 -6.08 28.46 4.40
N TRP A 14 -6.55 29.67 4.12
CA TRP A 14 -7.85 29.95 3.52
C TRP A 14 -7.69 30.81 2.27
N VAL A 15 -8.61 30.64 1.33
CA VAL A 15 -8.76 31.49 0.14
C VAL A 15 -10.20 31.95 0.06
N ARG A 16 -10.41 33.23 -0.25
CA ARG A 16 -11.73 33.82 -0.46
C ARG A 16 -12.17 33.66 -1.91
N ARG A 17 -13.33 33.04 -2.13
CA ARG A 17 -13.99 32.97 -3.44
C ARG A 17 -14.61 34.31 -3.80
N TRP A 18 -14.99 34.48 -5.05
CA TRP A 18 -15.61 35.72 -5.56
C TRP A 18 -16.97 36.03 -4.89
N ASP A 19 -17.65 35.00 -4.38
CA ASP A 19 -18.90 35.12 -3.61
C ASP A 19 -18.68 35.51 -2.13
N GLY A 20 -17.42 35.71 -1.72
CA GLY A 20 -17.02 36.03 -0.36
C GLY A 20 -16.86 34.82 0.57
N SER A 21 -17.23 33.62 0.14
CA SER A 21 -17.03 32.40 0.93
C SER A 21 -15.55 32.06 1.09
N GLN A 22 -15.18 31.49 2.22
CA GLN A 22 -13.81 31.03 2.48
C GLN A 22 -13.75 29.52 2.28
N VAL A 23 -12.75 29.08 1.55
CA VAL A 23 -12.44 27.66 1.35
C VAL A 23 -10.98 27.38 1.72
N PRO A 24 -10.64 26.16 2.16
CA PRO A 24 -9.24 25.80 2.41
C PRO A 24 -8.41 26.01 1.14
N PHE A 25 -7.17 26.48 1.30
CA PHE A 25 -6.21 26.51 0.20
C PHE A 25 -5.82 25.07 -0.17
N GLU A 26 -5.96 24.71 -1.45
CA GLU A 26 -5.53 23.40 -1.94
C GLU A 26 -4.57 23.60 -3.12
N ALA A 27 -3.29 23.28 -2.90
CA ALA A 27 -2.26 23.37 -3.92
C ALA A 27 -2.59 22.54 -5.17
N ASP A 28 -3.32 21.44 -5.00
CA ASP A 28 -3.72 20.56 -6.10
C ASP A 28 -4.61 21.26 -7.13
N PHE A 29 -5.42 22.25 -6.75
CA PHE A 29 -6.20 23.04 -7.71
C PHE A 29 -5.31 23.86 -8.65
N ILE A 30 -4.16 24.34 -8.15
CA ILE A 30 -3.18 25.05 -9.00
C ILE A 30 -2.60 24.07 -10.02
N GLY A 31 -2.18 22.87 -9.58
CA GLY A 31 -1.62 21.86 -10.47
C GLY A 31 -2.59 21.38 -11.55
N GLN A 32 -3.84 21.12 -11.18
CA GLN A 32 -4.91 20.77 -12.12
C GLN A 32 -5.16 21.87 -13.15
N SER A 33 -5.19 23.13 -12.70
CA SER A 33 -5.41 24.29 -13.58
C SER A 33 -4.24 24.52 -14.53
N LEU A 34 -3.00 24.35 -14.06
CA LEU A 34 -1.81 24.42 -14.91
C LEU A 34 -1.78 23.29 -15.93
N TYR A 35 -2.11 22.06 -15.52
CA TYR A 35 -2.21 20.93 -16.43
C TYR A 35 -3.27 21.17 -17.52
N ALA A 36 -4.47 21.61 -17.15
CA ALA A 36 -5.53 21.92 -18.12
C ALA A 36 -5.11 23.02 -19.11
N ALA A 37 -4.43 24.07 -18.64
CA ALA A 37 -3.89 25.11 -19.50
C ALA A 37 -2.84 24.54 -20.48
N ALA A 38 -1.91 23.70 -20.00
CA ALA A 38 -0.89 23.05 -20.83
C ALA A 38 -1.50 22.07 -21.85
N ALA A 39 -2.53 21.32 -21.45
CA ALA A 39 -3.27 20.41 -22.34
C ALA A 39 -3.91 21.16 -23.51
N SER A 40 -4.46 22.34 -23.24
CA SER A 40 -5.05 23.18 -24.29
C SER A 40 -4.02 23.79 -25.26
N LEU A 41 -2.73 23.73 -24.93
CA LEU A 41 -1.61 24.09 -25.81
C LEU A 41 -1.00 22.87 -26.53
N GLY A 42 -1.48 21.65 -26.24
CA GLY A 42 -0.91 20.40 -26.79
C GLY A 42 0.43 20.02 -26.16
N ALA A 43 0.80 20.61 -25.01
CA ALA A 43 2.08 20.40 -24.33
C ALA A 43 1.89 19.94 -22.87
N ALA A 44 0.79 19.22 -22.59
CA ALA A 44 0.51 18.70 -21.27
C ALA A 44 1.58 17.69 -20.83
N SER A 45 2.22 17.98 -19.70
CA SER A 45 3.00 17.00 -18.95
C SER A 45 2.54 17.07 -17.50
N PRO A 46 1.96 15.98 -16.95
CA PRO A 46 1.41 15.98 -15.59
C PRO A 46 2.52 16.21 -14.55
N PHE A 47 3.69 15.60 -14.79
CA PHE A 47 4.88 15.81 -13.97
C PHE A 47 5.32 17.28 -13.94
N LEU A 48 5.57 17.88 -15.11
CA LEU A 48 5.96 19.31 -15.21
C LEU A 48 4.95 20.24 -14.52
N SER A 49 3.65 19.98 -14.70
CA SER A 49 2.60 20.76 -14.05
C SER A 49 2.71 20.67 -12.53
N ARG A 50 3.03 19.49 -12.00
CA ARG A 50 3.30 19.32 -10.57
C ARG A 50 4.54 20.07 -10.10
N GLU A 51 5.63 20.02 -10.86
CA GLU A 51 6.85 20.74 -10.51
C GLU A 51 6.64 22.26 -10.48
N LEU A 52 5.94 22.80 -11.47
CA LEU A 52 5.57 24.21 -11.50
C LEU A 52 4.67 24.57 -10.31
N THR A 53 3.76 23.68 -9.90
CA THR A 53 2.94 23.88 -8.71
C THR A 53 3.79 24.03 -7.46
N GLU A 54 4.84 23.23 -7.32
CA GLU A 54 5.75 23.32 -6.16
C GLU A 54 6.53 24.62 -6.14
N VAL A 55 7.02 25.05 -7.30
CA VAL A 55 7.67 26.35 -7.45
C VAL A 55 6.69 27.47 -7.07
N VAL A 56 5.46 27.42 -7.57
CA VAL A 56 4.40 28.39 -7.23
C VAL A 56 4.12 28.39 -5.73
N CYS A 57 3.93 27.23 -5.10
CA CYS A 57 3.70 27.14 -3.66
C CYS A 57 4.87 27.70 -2.85
N HIS A 58 6.12 27.46 -3.26
CA HIS A 58 7.28 28.04 -2.59
C HIS A 58 7.24 29.58 -2.61
N PHE A 59 6.90 30.19 -3.74
CA PHE A 59 6.80 31.65 -3.83
C PHE A 59 5.56 32.20 -3.12
N LEU A 60 4.41 31.53 -3.21
CA LEU A 60 3.18 31.92 -2.49
C LEU A 60 3.38 31.91 -0.97
N ALA A 61 4.16 30.96 -0.45
CA ALA A 61 4.49 30.89 0.97
C ALA A 61 5.40 32.03 1.45
N ARG A 62 6.09 32.71 0.53
CA ARG A 62 6.96 33.86 0.85
C ARG A 62 6.26 35.20 0.66
N GLU A 63 5.11 35.20 0.01
CA GLU A 63 4.31 36.39 -0.21
C GLU A 63 3.65 36.84 1.10
N HIS A 64 3.68 38.14 1.38
CA HIS A 64 3.01 38.70 2.54
C HIS A 64 1.58 39.06 2.19
N TRP A 65 0.63 38.37 2.80
CA TRP A 65 -0.79 38.62 2.61
C TRP A 65 -1.36 39.41 3.79
N ASP A 66 -1.75 40.66 3.56
CA ASP A 66 -2.38 41.50 4.60
C ASP A 66 -3.76 40.98 5.03
N ALA A 67 -4.41 40.16 4.19
CA ALA A 67 -5.70 39.54 4.43
C ALA A 67 -5.77 38.15 3.79
N VAL A 68 -6.85 37.40 4.05
CA VAL A 68 -7.14 36.12 3.37
C VAL A 68 -7.19 36.38 1.85
N PRO A 69 -6.26 35.82 1.06
CA PRO A 69 -6.17 36.12 -0.36
C PRO A 69 -7.40 35.62 -1.10
N THR A 70 -7.78 36.34 -2.15
CA THR A 70 -8.83 35.94 -3.06
C THR A 70 -8.31 34.93 -4.08
N THR A 71 -9.21 34.12 -4.63
CA THR A 71 -8.89 33.21 -5.75
C THR A 71 -8.28 33.95 -6.95
N ALA A 72 -8.69 35.19 -7.20
CA ALA A 72 -8.14 36.03 -8.27
C ALA A 72 -6.70 36.48 -7.99
N GLU A 73 -6.39 36.92 -6.77
CA GLU A 73 -5.04 37.29 -6.37
C GLU A 73 -4.08 36.11 -6.43
N ILE A 74 -4.52 34.92 -5.99
CA ILE A 74 -3.72 33.68 -6.14
C ILE A 74 -3.45 33.38 -7.61
N ALA A 75 -4.47 33.48 -8.48
CA ALA A 75 -4.31 33.23 -9.92
C ALA A 75 -3.34 34.23 -10.59
N GLU A 76 -3.38 35.51 -10.21
CA GLU A 76 -2.45 36.52 -10.71
C GLU A 76 -1.01 36.21 -10.31
N GLN A 77 -0.79 35.79 -9.05
CA GLN A 77 0.53 35.38 -8.59
C GLN A 77 1.02 34.11 -9.30
N VAL A 78 0.14 33.13 -9.51
CA VAL A 78 0.47 31.91 -10.28
C VAL A 78 0.90 32.29 -11.71
N GLU A 79 0.14 33.14 -12.40
CA GLU A 79 0.49 33.64 -13.75
C GLU A 79 1.88 34.29 -13.74
N LYS A 80 2.12 35.20 -12.80
CA LYS A 80 3.40 35.91 -12.67
C LYS A 80 4.56 34.93 -12.48
N ILE A 81 4.45 34.01 -11.52
CA ILE A 81 5.51 33.05 -11.20
C ILE A 81 5.79 32.13 -12.40
N VAL A 82 4.76 31.56 -13.02
CA VAL A 82 4.92 30.64 -14.16
C VAL A 82 5.57 31.35 -15.35
N ARG A 83 5.23 32.63 -15.58
CA ARG A 83 5.89 33.46 -16.59
C ARG A 83 7.37 33.70 -16.26
N GLU A 84 7.70 34.02 -15.01
CA GLU A 84 9.07 34.27 -14.54
C GLU A 84 9.95 33.01 -14.58
N VAL A 85 9.38 31.81 -14.41
CA VAL A 85 10.06 30.52 -14.55
C VAL A 85 10.30 30.14 -16.03
N GLY A 86 9.87 30.98 -16.98
CA GLY A 86 10.13 30.82 -18.41
C GLY A 86 9.04 30.08 -19.18
N GLN A 87 7.80 30.06 -18.66
CA GLN A 87 6.64 29.44 -19.31
C GLN A 87 5.55 30.49 -19.66
N PRO A 88 5.86 31.53 -20.47
CA PRO A 88 4.95 32.66 -20.69
C PRO A 88 3.65 32.28 -21.42
N GLU A 89 3.70 31.33 -22.36
CA GLU A 89 2.52 30.86 -23.09
C GLU A 89 1.56 30.11 -22.16
N LEU A 90 2.10 29.25 -21.30
CA LEU A 90 1.34 28.55 -20.28
C LEU A 90 0.70 29.53 -19.27
N ALA A 91 1.47 30.50 -18.78
CA ALA A 91 0.98 31.53 -17.87
C ALA A 91 -0.21 32.30 -18.48
N ARG A 92 -0.07 32.75 -19.72
CA ARG A 92 -1.15 33.43 -20.45
C ARG A 92 -2.38 32.54 -20.59
N ARG A 93 -2.19 31.26 -20.95
CA ARG A 93 -3.29 30.33 -21.13
C ARG A 93 -4.00 29.99 -19.83
N TYR A 94 -3.24 29.87 -18.73
CA TYR A 94 -3.75 29.73 -17.38
C TYR A 94 -4.63 30.93 -17.00
N ALA A 95 -4.14 32.16 -17.18
CA ALA A 95 -4.88 33.38 -16.89
C ALA A 95 -6.19 33.49 -17.69
N ASP A 96 -6.14 33.17 -18.99
CA ASP A 96 -7.32 33.13 -19.85
C ASP A 96 -8.35 32.09 -19.37
N SER A 97 -7.89 30.93 -18.87
CA SER A 97 -8.77 29.89 -18.30
C SER A 97 -9.44 30.36 -17.01
N GLN A 98 -8.70 31.02 -16.11
CA GLN A 98 -9.26 31.52 -14.85
C GLN A 98 -10.34 32.58 -15.08
N ARG A 99 -10.18 33.44 -16.10
CA ARG A 99 -11.18 34.45 -16.49
C ARG A 99 -12.46 33.86 -17.09
N ARG A 100 -12.36 32.68 -17.71
CA ARG A 100 -13.48 32.00 -18.39
C ARG A 100 -14.25 31.05 -17.48
N SER A 101 -13.81 30.82 -16.25
CA SER A 101 -14.36 29.78 -15.38
C SER A 101 -15.82 30.09 -14.98
N SER A 102 -16.74 29.58 -15.79
CA SER A 102 -18.17 29.39 -15.51
C SER A 102 -18.44 27.89 -15.63
N ASP A 103 -18.61 27.23 -14.49
CA ASP A 103 -18.80 25.79 -14.26
C ASP A 103 -17.81 24.82 -14.94
N PRO A 104 -17.33 23.78 -14.21
CA PRO A 104 -16.56 22.71 -14.85
C PRO A 104 -17.45 22.03 -15.91
N PRO A 105 -16.93 21.76 -17.12
CA PRO A 105 -17.70 21.06 -18.13
C PRO A 105 -18.15 19.70 -17.59
N ALA A 106 -19.38 19.30 -17.92
CA ALA A 106 -19.88 17.97 -17.58
C ALA A 106 -18.91 16.92 -18.13
N ARG A 107 -18.39 16.06 -17.25
CA ARG A 107 -17.48 14.98 -17.64
C ARG A 107 -18.30 13.89 -18.33
N SER A 108 -17.96 13.57 -19.58
CA SER A 108 -18.59 12.49 -20.35
C SER A 108 -17.60 11.35 -20.54
N ILE A 109 -17.95 10.16 -20.07
CA ILE A 109 -17.13 8.96 -20.22
C ILE A 109 -17.56 8.24 -21.49
N THR A 110 -16.61 7.95 -22.39
CA THR A 110 -16.87 7.18 -23.62
C THR A 110 -16.26 5.79 -23.47
N ILE A 111 -17.07 4.74 -23.59
CA ILE A 111 -16.64 3.36 -23.42
C ILE A 111 -16.95 2.58 -24.70
N ASP A 112 -15.99 1.82 -25.19
CA ASP A 112 -16.19 0.90 -26.31
C ASP A 112 -16.98 -0.35 -25.84
N CYS A 113 -18.11 -0.61 -26.49
CA CYS A 113 -19.01 -1.71 -26.17
C CYS A 113 -18.64 -3.04 -26.86
N GLY A 114 -17.52 -3.13 -27.58
CA GLY A 114 -17.14 -4.35 -28.32
C GLY A 114 -16.66 -5.55 -27.48
N ALA A 115 -16.44 -5.36 -26.17
CA ALA A 115 -15.85 -6.37 -25.29
C ALA A 115 -16.88 -7.36 -24.68
N MET A 116 -16.40 -8.50 -24.16
CA MET A 116 -17.22 -9.43 -23.37
C MET A 116 -17.80 -8.70 -22.13
N PRO A 117 -18.98 -9.10 -21.59
CA PRO A 117 -19.64 -8.37 -20.50
C PRO A 117 -18.73 -8.04 -19.30
N ASP A 118 -17.94 -9.00 -18.81
CA ASP A 118 -17.04 -8.77 -17.67
C ASP A 118 -15.91 -7.79 -18.00
N GLN A 119 -15.35 -7.89 -19.21
CA GLN A 119 -14.33 -6.96 -19.69
C GLN A 119 -14.90 -5.56 -19.88
N PHE A 120 -16.12 -5.46 -20.42
CA PHE A 120 -16.83 -4.20 -20.57
C PHE A 120 -17.07 -3.53 -19.22
N VAL A 121 -17.56 -4.26 -18.22
CA VAL A 121 -17.74 -3.74 -16.85
C VAL A 121 -16.41 -3.28 -16.26
N ASN A 122 -15.35 -4.08 -16.37
CA ASN A 122 -14.03 -3.71 -15.85
C ASN A 122 -13.48 -2.45 -16.54
N HIS A 123 -13.58 -2.36 -17.87
CA HIS A 123 -13.17 -1.17 -18.62
C HIS A 123 -13.99 0.06 -18.24
N SER A 124 -15.31 -0.11 -18.07
CA SER A 124 -16.22 0.97 -17.65
C SER A 124 -15.85 1.51 -16.28
N LEU A 125 -15.58 0.62 -15.32
CA LEU A 125 -15.20 1.00 -13.96
C LEU A 125 -13.83 1.67 -13.92
N LYS A 126 -12.86 1.17 -14.70
CA LYS A 126 -11.55 1.80 -14.85
C LYS A 126 -11.64 3.20 -15.45
N ALA A 127 -12.41 3.36 -16.53
CA ALA A 127 -12.64 4.66 -17.17
C ALA A 127 -13.35 5.62 -16.20
N TYR A 128 -14.38 5.15 -15.49
CA TYR A 128 -15.04 5.91 -14.44
C TYR A 128 -14.08 6.36 -13.34
N ALA A 129 -13.21 5.46 -12.84
CA ALA A 129 -12.24 5.81 -11.82
C ALA A 129 -11.28 6.90 -12.32
N LEU A 130 -10.71 6.75 -13.52
CA LEU A 130 -9.74 7.72 -14.06
C LEU A 130 -10.37 9.06 -14.43
N GLU A 131 -11.61 9.07 -14.92
CA GLU A 131 -12.25 10.30 -15.42
C GLU A 131 -13.16 10.99 -14.40
N ALA A 132 -13.83 10.25 -13.53
CA ALA A 132 -14.79 10.82 -12.56
C ALA A 132 -14.17 11.02 -11.17
N ILE A 133 -13.31 10.10 -10.72
CA ILE A 133 -12.69 10.18 -9.39
C ILE A 133 -11.39 10.95 -9.47
N HIS A 134 -10.55 10.59 -10.44
CA HIS A 134 -9.24 11.21 -10.58
C HIS A 134 -9.27 12.48 -11.42
N THR A 135 -8.32 13.36 -11.16
CA THR A 135 -8.13 14.59 -11.93
C THR A 135 -7.35 14.28 -13.22
N PRO A 136 -7.49 15.11 -14.27
CA PRO A 136 -6.84 14.85 -15.56
C PRO A 136 -5.32 14.69 -15.49
N ASP A 137 -4.65 15.40 -14.59
CA ASP A 137 -3.20 15.30 -14.37
C ASP A 137 -2.80 13.95 -13.75
N VAL A 138 -3.57 13.42 -12.80
CA VAL A 138 -3.35 12.08 -12.25
C VAL A 138 -3.60 11.01 -13.31
N ALA A 139 -4.73 11.11 -14.04
CA ALA A 139 -5.06 10.17 -15.11
C ALA A 139 -3.99 10.18 -16.22
N ALA A 140 -3.48 11.35 -16.58
CA ALA A 140 -2.39 11.48 -17.54
C ALA A 140 -1.08 10.88 -17.02
N ALA A 141 -0.77 11.01 -15.73
CA ALA A 141 0.42 10.38 -15.17
C ALA A 141 0.33 8.85 -15.16
N VAL A 142 -0.88 8.31 -15.06
CA VAL A 142 -1.13 6.87 -15.28
C VAL A 142 -0.93 6.50 -16.75
N ALA A 143 -1.47 7.30 -17.68
CA ALA A 143 -1.30 7.08 -19.12
C ALA A 143 0.18 7.17 -19.57
N ASP A 144 0.94 8.07 -18.96
CA ASP A 144 2.39 8.26 -19.19
C ASP A 144 3.24 7.16 -18.51
N GLY A 145 2.63 6.26 -17.73
CA GLY A 145 3.31 5.20 -16.99
C GLY A 145 4.17 5.68 -15.82
N LEU A 146 4.00 6.94 -15.37
CA LEU A 146 4.68 7.45 -14.18
C LEU A 146 4.03 6.94 -12.89
N LEU A 147 2.71 6.75 -12.94
CA LEU A 147 1.92 6.19 -11.86
C LEU A 147 1.22 4.91 -12.31
N TRP A 148 1.03 4.00 -11.37
CA TRP A 148 0.07 2.91 -11.48
C TRP A 148 -0.91 3.02 -10.32
N LEU A 149 -2.21 2.80 -10.57
CA LEU A 149 -3.24 2.84 -9.54
C LEU A 149 -3.92 1.47 -9.47
N GLY A 150 -3.92 0.86 -8.28
CA GLY A 150 -4.64 -0.39 -8.02
C GLY A 150 -6.14 -0.18 -7.79
N GLY A 151 -6.94 -1.23 -7.97
CA GLY A 151 -8.37 -1.23 -7.62
C GLY A 151 -9.25 -0.30 -8.47
N LEU A 152 -8.81 0.08 -9.66
CA LEU A 152 -9.59 0.91 -10.60
C LEU A 152 -10.89 0.20 -11.06
N GLU A 153 -10.91 -1.13 -11.01
CA GLU A 153 -12.09 -1.97 -11.25
C GLU A 153 -13.09 -2.00 -10.08
N SER A 154 -12.74 -1.45 -8.91
CA SER A 154 -13.62 -1.37 -7.75
C SER A 154 -13.54 0.02 -7.10
N PRO A 155 -13.98 1.08 -7.81
CA PRO A 155 -13.83 2.46 -7.36
C PRO A 155 -14.53 2.75 -6.03
N GLY A 156 -15.59 2.01 -5.70
CA GLY A 156 -16.36 2.15 -4.45
C GLY A 156 -15.83 1.38 -3.24
N THR A 157 -14.70 0.66 -3.35
CA THR A 157 -14.17 -0.17 -2.25
C THR A 157 -12.77 0.27 -1.83
N LEU A 158 -12.34 -0.21 -0.66
CA LEU A 158 -10.93 -0.30 -0.29
C LEU A 158 -10.22 -1.34 -1.16
N SER A 159 -8.92 -1.21 -1.38
CA SER A 159 -8.10 -2.19 -2.09
C SER A 159 -7.91 -3.49 -1.27
N SER A 160 -7.73 -3.35 0.04
CA SER A 160 -7.67 -4.45 0.99
C SER A 160 -8.45 -4.15 2.27
N LEU A 161 -8.92 -5.19 2.95
CA LEU A 161 -9.75 -5.07 4.16
C LEU A 161 -9.47 -6.20 5.17
N VAL A 162 -9.27 -5.83 6.43
CA VAL A 162 -9.33 -6.75 7.58
C VAL A 162 -10.79 -7.00 7.90
N LEU A 163 -11.20 -8.27 7.81
CA LEU A 163 -12.55 -8.67 8.13
C LEU A 163 -12.80 -8.58 9.64
N GLU A 164 -14.05 -8.33 9.99
CA GLU A 164 -14.52 -8.45 11.37
C GLU A 164 -14.58 -9.94 11.75
N THR A 165 -13.42 -10.52 12.08
CA THR A 165 -13.24 -11.95 12.37
C THR A 165 -14.32 -12.55 13.29
N PRO A 166 -14.81 -11.87 14.36
CA PRO A 166 -15.93 -12.38 15.17
C PRO A 166 -17.20 -12.72 14.39
N ARG A 167 -17.52 -12.00 13.30
CA ARG A 167 -18.72 -12.25 12.50
C ARG A 167 -18.67 -13.58 11.74
N LEU A 168 -17.49 -14.18 11.59
CA LEU A 168 -17.35 -15.54 11.02
C LEU A 168 -17.88 -16.63 11.98
N ALA A 169 -17.93 -16.34 13.28
CA ALA A 169 -18.51 -17.21 14.29
C ALA A 169 -20.04 -17.06 14.39
N GLU A 170 -20.60 -15.93 13.95
CA GLU A 170 -22.03 -15.66 13.96
C GLU A 170 -22.81 -16.62 13.03
N LEU A 171 -24.08 -16.83 13.35
CA LEU A 171 -25.02 -17.55 12.50
C LEU A 171 -26.23 -16.65 12.23
N PRO A 172 -26.51 -16.30 10.97
CA PRO A 172 -25.76 -16.63 9.74
C PRO A 172 -24.59 -15.67 9.41
N TRP A 173 -23.35 -16.16 9.38
CA TRP A 173 -22.16 -15.37 9.03
C TRP A 173 -22.19 -14.77 7.62
N TRP A 174 -22.87 -15.41 6.67
CA TRP A 174 -22.89 -14.97 5.26
C TRP A 174 -23.63 -13.64 5.05
N LEU A 175 -24.42 -13.17 6.02
CA LEU A 175 -24.98 -11.82 5.96
C LEU A 175 -23.90 -10.74 6.02
N ALA A 176 -22.74 -11.04 6.61
CA ALA A 176 -21.58 -10.14 6.60
C ALA A 176 -20.87 -10.11 5.24
N LEU A 177 -21.10 -11.11 4.38
CA LEU A 177 -20.35 -11.26 3.12
C LEU A 177 -20.63 -10.10 2.15
N ASP A 178 -21.88 -9.64 2.09
CA ASP A 178 -22.24 -8.53 1.21
C ASP A 178 -21.70 -7.20 1.73
N ASP A 179 -21.71 -6.98 3.05
CA ASP A 179 -21.04 -5.84 3.67
C ASP A 179 -19.53 -5.84 3.32
N TRP A 180 -18.86 -6.99 3.44
CA TRP A 180 -17.44 -7.13 3.12
C TRP A 180 -17.12 -6.96 1.64
N ARG A 181 -17.98 -7.42 0.73
CA ARG A 181 -17.82 -7.19 -0.73
C ARG A 181 -18.02 -5.73 -1.11
N ALA A 182 -18.93 -5.04 -0.45
CA ALA A 182 -19.17 -3.62 -0.66
C ALA A 182 -18.05 -2.75 -0.08
N ALA A 183 -17.35 -3.21 0.96
CA ALA A 183 -16.26 -2.48 1.60
C ALA A 183 -14.87 -2.84 1.05
N GLY A 184 -14.61 -4.12 0.76
CA GLY A 184 -13.30 -4.66 0.44
C GLY A 184 -13.17 -5.11 -1.02
N GLY A 185 -12.06 -4.73 -1.63
CA GLY A 185 -11.66 -5.07 -2.99
C GLY A 185 -11.13 -6.50 -3.10
N ALA A 186 -10.01 -6.66 -3.81
CA ALA A 186 -9.49 -7.98 -4.19
C ALA A 186 -8.93 -8.80 -3.01
N TRP A 187 -8.45 -8.15 -1.95
CA TRP A 187 -7.68 -8.80 -0.88
C TRP A 187 -8.34 -8.65 0.49
N TRP A 188 -8.64 -9.78 1.12
CA TRP A 188 -9.27 -9.86 2.43
C TRP A 188 -8.35 -10.52 3.44
N ILE A 189 -8.35 -9.99 4.66
CA ILE A 189 -7.42 -10.37 5.72
C ILE A 189 -8.23 -10.87 6.90
N VAL A 190 -7.96 -12.08 7.36
CA VAL A 190 -8.55 -12.62 8.60
C VAL A 190 -7.50 -12.56 9.70
N ASP A 191 -7.63 -11.58 10.60
CA ASP A 191 -6.70 -11.40 11.73
C ASP A 191 -6.97 -12.42 12.83
N SER A 192 -5.98 -13.28 13.08
CA SER A 192 -5.87 -14.19 14.22
C SER A 192 -7.15 -14.99 14.55
N PRO A 193 -7.71 -15.77 13.60
CA PRO A 193 -8.93 -16.54 13.83
C PRO A 193 -8.80 -17.59 14.94
N GLU A 194 -7.59 -18.00 15.33
CA GLU A 194 -7.36 -18.92 16.45
C GLU A 194 -7.87 -18.38 17.80
N TRP A 195 -8.01 -17.05 17.94
CA TRP A 195 -8.56 -16.45 19.15
C TRP A 195 -10.09 -16.55 19.24
N LEU A 196 -10.78 -16.88 18.15
CA LEU A 196 -12.22 -17.16 18.20
C LEU A 196 -12.53 -18.38 19.08
N CYS A 197 -11.65 -19.38 19.07
CA CYS A 197 -11.86 -20.60 19.86
C CYS A 197 -11.79 -20.33 21.37
N THR A 198 -10.96 -19.38 21.77
CA THR A 198 -10.81 -18.98 23.18
C THR A 198 -12.00 -18.17 23.69
N ALA A 199 -12.83 -17.63 22.78
CA ALA A 199 -13.89 -16.69 23.10
C ALA A 199 -15.23 -17.34 23.45
N HIS A 200 -15.20 -18.50 24.13
CA HIS A 200 -16.38 -19.27 24.56
C HIS A 200 -17.08 -20.02 23.42
N MET A 201 -16.35 -20.35 22.36
CA MET A 201 -16.87 -21.22 21.32
C MET A 201 -16.84 -22.68 21.77
N HIS A 202 -17.99 -23.36 21.66
CA HIS A 202 -18.07 -24.79 21.94
C HIS A 202 -17.10 -25.56 21.02
N PRO A 203 -16.27 -26.50 21.51
CA PRO A 203 -15.27 -27.20 20.69
C PRO A 203 -15.82 -27.87 19.42
N ALA A 204 -17.09 -28.25 19.42
CA ALA A 204 -17.79 -28.78 18.24
C ALA A 204 -17.86 -27.81 17.05
N LEU A 205 -17.74 -26.50 17.28
CA LEU A 205 -17.80 -25.48 16.25
C LEU A 205 -16.44 -25.22 15.57
N THR A 206 -15.34 -25.70 16.15
CA THR A 206 -13.99 -25.58 15.59
C THR A 206 -13.89 -26.13 14.17
N ALA A 207 -14.45 -27.33 13.94
CA ALA A 207 -14.46 -27.95 12.61
C ALA A 207 -15.19 -27.07 11.58
N HIS A 208 -16.38 -26.56 11.93
CA HIS A 208 -17.17 -25.72 11.04
C HIS A 208 -16.51 -24.35 10.79
N LEU A 209 -15.85 -23.77 11.79
CA LEU A 209 -15.10 -22.53 11.61
C LEU A 209 -13.92 -22.75 10.64
N CYS A 210 -13.18 -23.86 10.78
CA CYS A 210 -12.12 -24.21 9.83
C CYS A 210 -12.66 -24.35 8.39
N GLU A 211 -13.77 -25.07 8.21
CA GLU A 211 -14.44 -25.21 6.91
C GLU A 211 -14.85 -23.86 6.32
N ARG A 212 -15.42 -22.96 7.13
CA ARG A 212 -15.81 -21.61 6.70
C ARG A 212 -14.61 -20.79 6.25
N LEU A 213 -13.53 -20.77 7.04
CA LEU A 213 -12.30 -20.03 6.72
C LEU A 213 -11.68 -20.52 5.41
N LEU A 214 -11.63 -21.84 5.21
CA LEU A 214 -11.05 -22.44 4.01
C LEU A 214 -11.94 -22.27 2.77
N ALA A 215 -13.26 -22.17 2.93
CA ALA A 215 -14.20 -21.93 1.84
C ALA A 215 -14.40 -20.43 1.51
N LEU A 216 -13.95 -19.53 2.39
CA LEU A 216 -14.14 -18.09 2.24
C LEU A 216 -13.65 -17.51 0.90
N PRO A 217 -12.46 -17.86 0.36
CA PRO A 217 -12.02 -17.35 -0.95
C PRO A 217 -13.01 -17.70 -2.08
N THR A 218 -13.56 -18.90 -2.06
CA THR A 218 -14.50 -19.40 -3.06
C THR A 218 -15.84 -18.66 -2.96
N PHE A 219 -16.38 -18.53 -1.75
CA PHE A 219 -17.63 -17.80 -1.54
C PHE A 219 -17.48 -16.31 -1.83
N ALA A 220 -16.40 -15.69 -1.36
CA ALA A 220 -16.14 -14.26 -1.58
C ALA A 220 -15.80 -13.94 -3.04
N GLN A 221 -15.23 -14.90 -3.77
CA GLN A 221 -14.54 -14.67 -5.04
C GLN A 221 -13.40 -13.65 -4.92
N ARG A 222 -12.74 -13.63 -3.76
CA ARG A 222 -11.62 -12.74 -3.41
C ARG A 222 -10.41 -13.54 -2.97
N ASN A 223 -9.24 -12.88 -2.97
CA ASN A 223 -8.05 -13.42 -2.33
C ASN A 223 -8.22 -13.25 -0.82
N VAL A 224 -7.99 -14.31 -0.05
CA VAL A 224 -8.07 -14.29 1.40
C VAL A 224 -6.73 -14.71 1.97
N GLU A 225 -6.22 -13.95 2.92
CA GLU A 225 -5.04 -14.29 3.71
C GLU A 225 -5.43 -14.53 5.17
N LEU A 226 -5.01 -15.67 5.72
CA LEU A 226 -5.24 -16.05 7.11
C LEU A 226 -4.00 -15.75 7.94
N HIS A 227 -4.11 -14.85 8.92
CA HIS A 227 -3.03 -14.52 9.84
C HIS A 227 -3.08 -15.45 11.04
N LEU A 228 -2.12 -16.37 11.13
CA LEU A 228 -2.03 -17.34 12.22
C LEU A 228 -0.75 -17.13 13.05
N ASN A 229 -0.79 -17.64 14.28
CA ASN A 229 0.32 -17.60 15.23
C ASN A 229 0.70 -16.18 15.67
N VAL A 230 -0.26 -15.24 15.64
CA VAL A 230 0.00 -13.87 16.08
C VAL A 230 0.19 -13.85 17.59
N ALA A 231 1.31 -13.28 18.05
CA ALA A 231 1.68 -13.31 19.46
C ALA A 231 0.67 -12.53 20.32
N ASN A 232 0.26 -11.35 19.86
CA ASN A 232 -0.65 -10.48 20.58
C ASN A 232 -2.11 -10.78 20.19
N PRO A 233 -3.05 -10.93 21.14
CA PRO A 233 -4.46 -11.08 20.84
C PRO A 233 -5.03 -9.82 20.15
N PRO A 234 -5.98 -9.96 19.21
CA PRO A 234 -6.67 -8.82 18.62
C PRO A 234 -7.58 -8.14 19.65
N ALA A 235 -7.94 -6.88 19.41
CA ALA A 235 -8.72 -6.07 20.37
C ALA A 235 -10.13 -6.63 20.67
N TRP A 236 -10.70 -7.40 19.74
CA TRP A 236 -11.98 -8.08 19.94
C TRP A 236 -11.87 -9.36 20.77
N SER A 237 -10.66 -9.91 20.97
CA SER A 237 -10.47 -11.14 21.72
C SER A 237 -10.69 -10.89 23.22
N PRO A 238 -11.42 -11.77 23.93
CA PRO A 238 -11.63 -11.63 25.37
C PRO A 238 -10.34 -11.71 26.17
N ALA A 239 -9.26 -12.30 25.62
CA ALA A 239 -7.93 -12.27 26.23
C ALA A 239 -7.37 -10.85 26.38
N HIS A 240 -7.89 -9.88 25.61
CA HIS A 240 -7.51 -8.47 25.72
C HIS A 240 -8.33 -7.71 26.79
N ALA A 241 -9.55 -8.14 27.11
CA ALA A 241 -10.34 -7.52 28.17
C ALA A 241 -9.59 -7.73 29.49
N ALA A 242 -9.18 -6.63 30.15
CA ALA A 242 -8.28 -6.60 31.29
C ALA A 242 -8.52 -7.79 32.25
N ARG A 243 -7.69 -8.83 32.09
CA ARG A 243 -7.77 -10.01 32.94
C ARG A 243 -7.58 -9.56 34.38
N PRO A 244 -8.40 -10.05 35.34
CA PRO A 244 -8.10 -9.87 36.75
C PRO A 244 -6.67 -10.34 36.99
N LEU A 245 -5.86 -9.54 37.70
CA LEU A 245 -4.41 -9.71 37.93
C LEU A 245 -3.96 -11.09 38.47
N PHE A 246 -4.87 -12.05 38.69
CA PHE A 246 -4.64 -13.24 39.50
C PHE A 246 -5.22 -14.57 38.95
N THR A 247 -5.38 -14.73 37.64
CA THR A 247 -5.81 -16.02 37.04
C THR A 247 -4.70 -16.62 36.18
N LEU A 248 -3.77 -17.35 36.80
CA LEU A 248 -2.65 -18.00 36.12
C LEU A 248 -3.06 -19.33 35.46
N ASP A 249 -4.08 -20.03 35.98
CA ASP A 249 -4.45 -21.36 35.51
C ASP A 249 -5.11 -21.38 34.11
N ASP A 250 -5.55 -20.23 33.60
CA ASP A 250 -6.27 -20.13 32.32
C ASP A 250 -5.35 -19.92 31.10
N GLU A 251 -4.06 -19.64 31.28
CA GLU A 251 -3.15 -19.39 30.14
C GLU A 251 -2.79 -20.65 29.38
N ASP A 252 -2.48 -21.73 30.09
CA ASP A 252 -2.12 -23.01 29.47
C ASP A 252 -3.31 -23.60 28.69
N VAL A 253 -4.52 -23.51 29.23
CA VAL A 253 -5.75 -23.98 28.58
C VAL A 253 -6.01 -23.19 27.29
N VAL A 254 -5.96 -21.86 27.36
CA VAL A 254 -6.13 -20.98 26.21
C VAL A 254 -5.08 -21.27 25.13
N GLN A 255 -3.82 -21.46 25.52
CA GLN A 255 -2.74 -21.76 24.59
C GLN A 255 -2.89 -23.14 23.95
N GLN A 256 -3.36 -24.14 24.71
CA GLN A 256 -3.65 -25.48 24.21
C GLN A 256 -4.81 -25.47 23.20
N GLU A 257 -5.90 -24.76 23.51
CA GLU A 257 -7.05 -24.62 22.59
C GLU A 257 -6.65 -23.91 21.29
N ARG A 258 -5.87 -22.83 21.37
CA ARG A 258 -5.32 -22.14 20.19
C ARG A 258 -4.47 -23.07 19.34
N THR A 259 -3.58 -23.83 19.98
CA THR A 259 -2.70 -24.78 19.28
C THR A 259 -3.52 -25.87 18.59
N SER A 260 -4.51 -26.45 19.29
CA SER A 260 -5.42 -27.46 18.74
C SER A 260 -6.20 -26.95 17.52
N PHE A 261 -6.76 -25.73 17.60
CA PHE A 261 -7.44 -25.11 16.47
C PHE A 261 -6.51 -24.93 15.28
N ARG A 262 -5.33 -24.35 15.52
CA ARG A 262 -4.33 -24.05 14.49
C ARG A 262 -3.85 -25.31 13.79
N ASP A 263 -3.57 -26.37 14.53
CA ASP A 263 -3.15 -27.65 13.98
C ASP A 263 -4.27 -28.28 13.14
N SER A 264 -5.52 -28.22 13.61
CA SER A 264 -6.68 -28.69 12.85
C SER A 264 -6.88 -27.92 11.54
N LEU A 265 -6.75 -26.59 11.57
CA LEU A 265 -6.86 -25.73 10.40
C LEU A 265 -5.73 -26.01 9.40
N LEU A 266 -4.49 -26.15 9.87
CA LEU A 266 -3.33 -26.42 9.02
C LEU A 266 -3.39 -27.79 8.35
N GLU A 267 -3.82 -28.83 9.06
CA GLU A 267 -3.98 -30.17 8.46
C GLU A 267 -5.03 -30.14 7.33
N ARG A 268 -6.17 -29.49 7.55
CA ARG A 268 -7.20 -29.31 6.52
C ARG A 268 -6.71 -28.46 5.36
N TRP A 269 -5.97 -27.38 5.63
CA TRP A 269 -5.39 -26.50 4.61
C TRP A 269 -4.39 -27.23 3.72
N LYS A 270 -3.51 -28.07 4.29
CA LYS A 270 -2.55 -28.90 3.54
C LYS A 270 -3.26 -29.90 2.62
N ALA A 271 -4.35 -30.49 3.11
CA ALA A 271 -5.15 -31.46 2.36
C ALA A 271 -6.07 -30.81 1.32
N LEU A 272 -6.17 -29.47 1.28
CA LEU A 272 -7.09 -28.79 0.39
C LEU A 272 -6.56 -28.80 -1.05
N GLU A 273 -7.36 -29.39 -1.93
CA GLU A 273 -7.22 -29.34 -3.38
C GLU A 273 -8.39 -28.53 -3.94
N ALA A 274 -8.29 -27.21 -3.86
CA ALA A 274 -9.30 -26.28 -4.34
C ALA A 274 -8.68 -25.28 -5.33
N PRO A 275 -9.47 -24.75 -6.28
CA PRO A 275 -8.95 -23.75 -7.23
C PRO A 275 -8.55 -22.44 -6.55
N ARG A 276 -9.16 -22.13 -5.39
CA ARG A 276 -8.84 -20.96 -4.57
C ARG A 276 -8.64 -21.38 -3.12
N ILE A 277 -7.38 -21.46 -2.72
CA ILE A 277 -6.96 -21.78 -1.35
C ILE A 277 -6.57 -20.46 -0.70
N PRO A 278 -6.96 -20.20 0.56
CA PRO A 278 -6.50 -19.00 1.24
C PRO A 278 -4.98 -19.02 1.41
N ALA A 279 -4.35 -17.88 1.22
CA ALA A 279 -2.94 -17.69 1.57
C ALA A 279 -2.77 -17.75 3.09
N LEU A 280 -1.60 -18.17 3.55
CA LEU A 280 -1.27 -18.24 4.96
C LEU A 280 -0.20 -17.20 5.30
N ALA A 281 -0.51 -16.30 6.21
CA ALA A 281 0.46 -15.43 6.86
C ALA A 281 0.80 -16.00 8.24
N TRP A 282 1.98 -16.59 8.36
CA TRP A 282 2.47 -17.18 9.60
C TRP A 282 3.37 -16.20 10.36
N HIS A 283 2.93 -15.78 11.55
CA HIS A 283 3.70 -14.88 12.39
C HIS A 283 4.80 -15.64 13.14
N LEU A 284 6.00 -15.07 13.15
CA LEU A 284 7.20 -15.60 13.78
C LEU A 284 7.59 -14.70 14.95
N GLY A 285 7.60 -15.28 16.14
CA GLY A 285 8.12 -14.66 17.37
C GLY A 285 9.27 -15.47 17.94
N GLU A 286 9.76 -15.07 19.12
CA GLU A 286 10.87 -15.73 19.81
C GLU A 286 10.62 -17.23 20.04
N GLN A 287 9.40 -17.57 20.50
CA GLN A 287 8.99 -18.94 20.79
C GLN A 287 9.05 -19.86 19.57
N SER A 288 8.88 -19.30 18.35
CA SER A 288 8.89 -20.06 17.10
C SER A 288 10.25 -20.71 16.81
N PHE A 289 11.31 -20.22 17.47
CA PHE A 289 12.68 -20.73 17.32
C PHE A 289 13.19 -21.49 18.55
N GLN A 290 12.62 -21.24 19.73
CA GLN A 290 13.07 -21.84 20.99
C GLN A 290 12.33 -23.14 21.34
N GLU A 291 11.04 -23.21 21.05
CA GLU A 291 10.21 -24.35 21.42
C GLU A 291 10.21 -25.43 20.32
N GLU A 292 10.59 -26.64 20.69
CA GLU A 292 10.69 -27.78 19.77
C GLU A 292 9.38 -28.07 18.99
N PRO A 293 8.18 -28.04 19.60
CA PRO A 293 6.93 -28.20 18.84
C PRO A 293 6.72 -27.10 17.78
N GLN A 294 7.01 -25.85 18.12
CA GLN A 294 6.87 -24.72 17.20
C GLN A 294 7.89 -24.80 16.05
N ARG A 295 9.12 -25.22 16.35
CA ARG A 295 10.16 -25.45 15.34
C ARG A 295 9.76 -26.53 14.34
N ARG A 296 9.20 -27.66 14.80
CA ARG A 296 8.68 -28.71 13.90
C ARG A 296 7.54 -28.20 13.03
N GLN A 297 6.63 -27.41 13.59
CA GLN A 297 5.55 -26.79 12.84
C GLN A 297 6.10 -25.85 11.75
N LEU A 298 7.08 -25.02 12.11
CA LEU A 298 7.78 -24.14 11.16
C LEU A 298 8.45 -24.94 10.03
N HIS A 299 9.15 -26.04 10.33
CA HIS A 299 9.73 -26.92 9.29
C HIS A 299 8.68 -27.45 8.32
N GLY A 300 7.50 -27.81 8.82
CA GLY A 300 6.37 -28.23 8.01
C GLY A 300 5.92 -27.12 7.04
N LEU A 301 5.82 -25.88 7.52
CA LEU A 301 5.45 -24.72 6.71
C LEU A 301 6.53 -24.32 5.71
N LEU A 302 7.81 -24.35 6.10
CA LEU A 302 8.93 -24.10 5.18
C LEU A 302 8.91 -25.05 4.00
N ARG A 303 8.67 -26.35 4.25
CA ARG A 303 8.54 -27.34 3.19
C ARG A 303 7.38 -27.03 2.24
N GLN A 304 6.21 -26.64 2.78
CA GLN A 304 5.07 -26.26 1.95
C GLN A 304 5.34 -24.98 1.13
N ALA A 305 6.01 -23.99 1.71
CA ALA A 305 6.38 -22.75 1.02
C ALA A 305 7.35 -23.02 -0.14
N LEU A 306 8.37 -23.86 0.07
CA LEU A 306 9.30 -24.29 -0.98
C LEU A 306 8.62 -25.10 -2.09
N GLN A 307 7.52 -25.78 -1.77
CA GLN A 307 6.65 -26.46 -2.74
C GLN A 307 5.71 -25.49 -3.48
N GLY A 308 5.85 -24.17 -3.29
CA GLY A 308 5.08 -23.16 -3.99
C GLY A 308 3.71 -22.87 -3.37
N ARG A 309 3.40 -23.39 -2.18
CA ARG A 309 2.18 -22.97 -1.47
C ARG A 309 2.32 -21.51 -1.05
N ALA A 310 1.22 -20.76 -1.12
CA ALA A 310 1.15 -19.35 -0.75
C ALA A 310 1.27 -19.16 0.78
N ILE A 311 2.50 -19.22 1.28
CA ILE A 311 2.86 -18.95 2.68
C ILE A 311 3.77 -17.72 2.74
N ARG A 312 3.40 -16.78 3.59
CA ARG A 312 4.17 -15.60 3.96
C ARG A 312 4.55 -15.70 5.43
N PHE A 313 5.80 -15.40 5.76
CA PHE A 313 6.29 -15.31 7.13
C PHE A 313 6.34 -13.85 7.56
N ILE A 314 5.79 -13.54 8.74
CA ILE A 314 5.73 -12.18 9.29
C ILE A 314 6.55 -12.14 10.58
N PHE A 315 7.47 -11.19 10.72
CA PHE A 315 8.34 -11.10 11.90
C PHE A 315 7.71 -10.20 12.97
N ASP A 316 7.09 -10.83 13.97
CA ASP A 316 6.54 -10.14 15.13
C ASP A 316 7.65 -9.82 16.12
N ARG A 317 8.05 -8.54 16.16
CA ARG A 317 9.07 -8.06 17.11
C ARG A 317 8.42 -7.44 18.34
N PRO A 318 9.05 -7.56 19.53
CA PRO A 318 8.56 -6.89 20.73
C PRO A 318 8.35 -5.39 20.49
N ARG A 319 7.19 -4.87 20.93
CA ARG A 319 6.77 -3.45 20.79
C ARG A 319 6.42 -2.99 19.37
N ALA A 320 6.60 -3.81 18.35
CA ALA A 320 6.08 -3.50 17.02
C ALA A 320 4.56 -3.75 16.98
N VAL A 321 3.83 -2.96 16.20
CA VAL A 321 2.44 -3.26 15.89
C VAL A 321 2.44 -4.46 14.93
N PRO A 322 1.64 -5.51 15.19
CA PRO A 322 1.52 -6.64 14.26
C PRO A 322 1.11 -6.13 12.87
N MET A 323 1.97 -6.38 11.90
CA MET A 323 1.66 -6.11 10.49
C MET A 323 0.81 -7.26 9.96
N LEU A 324 -0.26 -6.93 9.24
CA LEU A 324 -1.11 -7.94 8.62
C LEU A 324 -0.75 -8.03 7.14
N ALA A 325 -0.98 -6.98 6.36
CA ALA A 325 -0.65 -6.99 4.93
C ALA A 325 0.02 -5.67 4.52
N GLU A 326 0.20 -5.47 3.21
CA GLU A 326 0.81 -4.28 2.64
C GLU A 326 -0.01 -3.06 3.07
N GLY A 327 0.59 -2.15 3.84
CA GLY A 327 -0.10 -1.01 4.46
C GLY A 327 -1.14 -1.33 5.53
N VAL A 328 -1.40 -2.60 5.86
CA VAL A 328 -2.45 -3.02 6.80
C VAL A 328 -1.86 -3.44 8.14
N ASP A 329 -2.41 -2.89 9.21
CA ASP A 329 -2.16 -3.34 10.58
C ASP A 329 -3.45 -3.21 11.40
N ARG A 330 -3.39 -3.48 12.71
CA ARG A 330 -4.57 -3.39 13.58
C ARG A 330 -5.11 -1.96 13.78
N LYS A 331 -4.29 -0.92 13.57
CA LYS A 331 -4.71 0.47 13.62
C LYS A 331 -5.34 0.90 12.30
N CYS A 332 -4.77 0.43 11.19
CA CYS A 332 -5.20 0.69 9.82
C CYS A 332 -5.75 -0.58 9.16
N PRO A 333 -7.05 -0.90 9.34
CA PRO A 333 -7.64 -2.18 8.95
C PRO A 333 -7.93 -2.30 7.45
N GLY A 334 -7.42 -1.40 6.61
CA GLY A 334 -7.62 -1.48 5.17
C GLY A 334 -6.73 -0.53 4.40
N VAL A 335 -6.57 -0.81 3.12
CA VAL A 335 -5.85 0.05 2.17
C VAL A 335 -6.85 0.76 1.28
N LEU A 336 -6.83 2.08 1.31
CA LEU A 336 -7.62 2.96 0.46
C LEU A 336 -7.30 2.73 -1.02
N LEU A 337 -6.02 2.86 -1.35
CA LEU A 337 -5.49 2.82 -2.70
C LEU A 337 -4.04 2.34 -2.67
N GLU A 338 -3.70 1.48 -3.62
CA GLU A 338 -2.33 1.09 -3.91
C GLU A 338 -1.82 1.92 -5.09
N ILE A 339 -0.64 2.53 -4.96
CA ILE A 339 -0.09 3.48 -5.92
C ILE A 339 1.35 3.10 -6.26
N GLY A 340 1.57 2.65 -7.48
CA GLY A 340 2.90 2.42 -8.01
C GLY A 340 3.57 3.71 -8.48
N LEU A 341 4.81 3.95 -8.06
CA LEU A 341 5.67 4.99 -8.61
C LEU A 341 6.68 4.34 -9.53
N ASP A 342 6.59 4.56 -10.84
CA ASP A 342 7.57 4.01 -11.79
C ASP A 342 8.85 4.84 -11.78
N LEU A 343 9.81 4.41 -10.94
CA LEU A 343 11.09 5.08 -10.79
C LEU A 343 11.97 4.92 -12.03
N ALA A 344 11.83 3.82 -12.77
CA ALA A 344 12.56 3.60 -14.00
C ALA A 344 12.06 4.54 -15.10
N MET A 345 10.74 4.72 -15.23
CA MET A 345 10.16 5.68 -16.16
C MET A 345 10.58 7.11 -15.84
N LEU A 346 10.60 7.48 -14.55
CA LEU A 346 11.12 8.79 -14.13
C LEU A 346 12.60 8.97 -14.55
N ALA A 347 13.45 7.98 -14.31
CA ALA A 347 14.88 8.04 -14.64
C ALA A 347 15.16 8.11 -16.15
N ARG A 348 14.27 7.55 -17.00
CA ARG A 348 14.40 7.60 -18.46
C ARG A 348 14.14 8.99 -19.06
N ARG A 349 13.62 9.93 -18.29
CA ARG A 349 13.43 11.31 -18.76
C ARG A 349 14.77 11.96 -19.08
N LEU A 350 14.83 12.65 -20.22
CA LEU A 350 16.05 13.27 -20.74
C LEU A 350 16.71 14.26 -19.76
N GLU A 351 15.90 14.96 -18.97
CA GLU A 351 16.39 15.92 -17.96
C GLU A 351 17.12 15.26 -16.78
N ILE A 352 16.87 13.98 -16.52
CA ILE A 352 17.46 13.23 -15.41
C ILE A 352 18.65 12.42 -15.91
N GLY A 353 18.45 11.60 -16.94
CA GLY A 353 19.49 10.70 -17.46
C GLY A 353 20.13 9.85 -16.36
N THR A 354 21.45 9.93 -16.22
CA THR A 354 22.22 9.23 -15.17
C THR A 354 22.56 10.10 -13.97
N ASP A 355 21.99 11.30 -13.84
CA ASP A 355 22.26 12.20 -12.73
C ASP A 355 21.39 11.86 -11.51
N GLY A 356 21.99 11.11 -10.57
CA GLY A 356 21.34 10.74 -9.31
C GLY A 356 20.92 11.93 -8.45
N VAL A 357 21.61 13.08 -8.53
CA VAL A 357 21.24 14.27 -7.74
C VAL A 357 19.97 14.89 -8.31
N THR A 358 19.88 15.01 -9.63
CA THR A 358 18.67 15.52 -10.30
C THR A 358 17.50 14.54 -10.12
N PHE A 359 17.72 13.23 -10.22
CA PHE A 359 16.69 12.23 -9.91
C PHE A 359 16.10 12.44 -8.51
N LEU A 360 16.94 12.54 -7.48
CA LEU A 360 16.50 12.73 -6.10
C LEU A 360 15.78 14.06 -5.86
N LYS A 361 16.15 15.14 -6.57
CA LYS A 361 15.45 16.42 -6.49
C LYS A 361 14.04 16.38 -7.07
N ARG A 362 13.83 15.55 -8.10
CA ARG A 362 12.57 15.40 -8.85
C ARG A 362 11.61 14.40 -8.21
N LEU A 363 12.14 13.46 -7.42
CA LEU A 363 11.39 12.39 -6.75
C LEU A 363 10.25 12.86 -5.83
N PRO A 364 10.39 13.94 -5.03
CA PRO A 364 9.29 14.45 -4.21
C PRO A 364 8.05 14.84 -5.02
N SER A 365 8.23 15.37 -6.23
CA SER A 365 7.11 15.77 -7.07
C SER A 365 6.29 14.57 -7.52
N LEU A 366 6.94 13.47 -7.91
CA LEU A 366 6.25 12.22 -8.23
C LEU A 366 5.49 11.65 -7.01
N ALA A 367 6.12 11.64 -5.83
CA ALA A 367 5.47 11.19 -4.60
C ALA A 367 4.24 12.03 -4.23
N ARG A 368 4.28 13.34 -4.47
CA ARG A 368 3.14 14.22 -4.23
C ARG A 368 1.99 14.01 -5.22
N MET A 369 2.25 13.52 -6.43
CA MET A 369 1.18 13.10 -7.35
C MET A 369 0.46 11.87 -6.83
N ALA A 370 1.18 10.91 -6.25
CA ALA A 370 0.55 9.78 -5.55
C ALA A 370 -0.28 10.23 -4.35
N VAL A 371 0.19 11.21 -3.57
CA VAL A 371 -0.61 11.81 -2.49
C VAL A 371 -1.92 12.39 -3.03
N SER A 372 -1.88 13.11 -4.16
CA SER A 372 -3.07 13.67 -4.79
C SER A 372 -4.05 12.56 -5.21
N ALA A 373 -3.56 11.50 -5.84
CA ALA A 373 -4.38 10.35 -6.22
C ALA A 373 -5.06 9.69 -5.01
N ALA A 374 -4.31 9.48 -3.92
CA ALA A 374 -4.84 8.95 -2.66
C ALA A 374 -5.91 9.87 -2.06
N GLN A 375 -5.67 11.18 -2.00
CA GLN A 375 -6.62 12.15 -1.47
C GLN A 375 -7.92 12.20 -2.27
N GLN A 376 -7.83 12.14 -3.60
CA GLN A 376 -9.00 12.12 -4.49
C GLN A 376 -9.86 10.88 -4.25
N LYS A 377 -9.24 9.71 -4.12
CA LYS A 377 -9.93 8.47 -3.74
C LYS A 377 -10.56 8.56 -2.34
N TYR A 378 -9.85 9.10 -1.35
CA TYR A 378 -10.36 9.31 0.00
C TYR A 378 -11.63 10.17 -0.02
N ARG A 379 -11.58 11.33 -0.69
CA ARG A 379 -12.73 12.24 -0.83
C ARG A 379 -13.92 11.56 -1.49
N PHE A 380 -13.68 10.79 -2.55
CA PHE A 380 -14.73 10.03 -3.21
C PHE A 380 -15.41 9.02 -2.26
N LEU A 381 -14.64 8.21 -1.53
CA LEU A 381 -15.23 7.26 -0.56
C LEU A 381 -15.94 7.98 0.59
N CYS A 382 -15.42 9.12 1.03
CA CYS A 382 -16.08 9.96 2.03
C CYS A 382 -17.38 10.61 1.53
N ALA A 383 -17.60 10.71 0.21
CA ALA A 383 -18.84 11.22 -0.37
C ALA A 383 -19.90 10.14 -0.61
N LEU A 384 -19.61 8.86 -0.34
CA LEU A 384 -20.58 7.77 -0.43
C LEU A 384 -21.72 7.94 0.60
N PRO A 385 -22.91 7.38 0.33
CA PRO A 385 -24.05 7.39 1.25
C PRO A 385 -23.71 6.92 2.67
N ASP A 386 -24.40 7.47 3.68
CA ASP A 386 -24.13 7.17 5.10
C ASP A 386 -24.39 5.70 5.49
N ASP A 387 -25.23 4.98 4.74
CA ASP A 387 -25.52 3.56 4.93
C ASP A 387 -24.50 2.62 4.27
N ALA A 388 -23.54 3.17 3.51
CA ALA A 388 -22.47 2.39 2.89
C ALA A 388 -21.67 1.64 3.97
N PRO A 389 -21.37 0.33 3.79
CA PRO A 389 -20.60 -0.44 4.76
C PRO A 389 -19.24 0.17 5.12
N LEU A 390 -18.63 0.92 4.20
CA LEU A 390 -17.39 1.69 4.42
C LEU A 390 -17.47 2.79 5.48
N LYS A 391 -18.67 3.32 5.75
CA LYS A 391 -18.90 4.35 6.76
C LYS A 391 -18.99 3.76 8.17
N ARG A 392 -19.22 2.46 8.29
CA ARG A 392 -19.21 1.77 9.60
C ARG A 392 -17.79 1.77 10.15
N SER A 393 -17.67 1.89 11.47
CA SER A 393 -16.40 1.75 12.20
C SER A 393 -15.27 2.69 11.73
N PHE A 394 -15.60 3.79 11.04
CA PHE A 394 -14.64 4.73 10.47
C PHE A 394 -13.59 4.07 9.58
N LEU A 395 -13.98 3.04 8.78
CA LEU A 395 -13.03 2.28 7.97
C LEU A 395 -12.24 3.16 6.99
N VAL A 396 -12.91 4.12 6.34
CA VAL A 396 -12.24 5.05 5.41
C VAL A 396 -11.25 5.96 6.13
N ASP A 397 -11.59 6.50 7.30
CA ASP A 397 -10.71 7.39 8.07
C ASP A 397 -9.52 6.66 8.69
N ARG A 398 -9.64 5.35 8.90
CA ARG A 398 -8.57 4.49 9.41
C ARG A 398 -7.77 3.81 8.29
N ALA A 399 -8.20 3.91 7.04
CA ALA A 399 -7.49 3.29 5.93
C ALA A 399 -6.17 4.02 5.64
N SER A 400 -5.16 3.25 5.26
CA SER A 400 -3.90 3.80 4.74
C SER A 400 -3.90 3.82 3.22
N ALA A 401 -3.05 4.63 2.60
CA ALA A 401 -2.71 4.47 1.19
C ALA A 401 -1.27 3.96 1.07
N VAL A 402 -1.08 2.98 0.18
CA VAL A 402 0.19 2.29 -0.02
C VAL A 402 0.86 2.81 -1.27
N VAL A 403 2.12 3.20 -1.15
CA VAL A 403 2.95 3.66 -2.26
C VAL A 403 4.06 2.64 -2.50
N VAL A 404 4.22 2.22 -3.75
CA VAL A 404 5.10 1.13 -4.16
C VAL A 404 6.18 1.66 -5.11
N PRO A 405 7.48 1.62 -4.76
CA PRO A 405 8.54 2.17 -5.61
C PRO A 405 8.94 1.19 -6.73
N ILE A 406 8.21 1.16 -7.83
CA ILE A 406 8.45 0.24 -8.95
C ILE A 406 9.79 0.55 -9.64
N GLY A 407 10.56 -0.50 -9.95
CA GLY A 407 11.81 -0.36 -10.70
C GLY A 407 13.00 0.16 -9.89
N LEU A 408 12.96 0.08 -8.54
CA LEU A 408 14.05 0.56 -7.68
C LEU A 408 15.42 -0.01 -8.08
N HIS A 409 15.49 -1.31 -8.35
CA HIS A 409 16.74 -1.95 -8.76
C HIS A 409 17.24 -1.43 -10.13
N GLU A 410 16.33 -1.25 -11.08
CA GLU A 410 16.64 -0.76 -12.42
C GLU A 410 17.22 0.66 -12.36
N VAL A 411 16.56 1.57 -11.64
CA VAL A 411 17.03 2.96 -11.52
C VAL A 411 18.38 3.06 -10.80
N VAL A 412 18.56 2.29 -9.73
CA VAL A 412 19.84 2.28 -9.00
C VAL A 412 20.96 1.76 -9.88
N ARG A 413 20.72 0.69 -10.64
CA ARG A 413 21.70 0.14 -11.59
C ARG A 413 21.98 1.12 -12.72
N ALA A 414 20.97 1.78 -13.27
CA ALA A 414 21.12 2.75 -14.35
C ALA A 414 21.98 3.96 -13.93
N ILE A 415 21.79 4.45 -12.70
CA ILE A 415 22.48 5.65 -12.20
C ILE A 415 23.87 5.31 -11.63
N THR A 416 24.00 4.22 -10.87
CA THR A 416 25.26 3.88 -10.19
C THR A 416 26.15 2.89 -10.96
N GLY A 417 25.61 2.27 -12.01
CA GLY A 417 26.29 1.22 -12.78
C GLY A 417 26.36 -0.15 -12.08
N ALA A 418 25.84 -0.29 -10.86
CA ALA A 418 25.94 -1.50 -10.06
C ALA A 418 24.59 -1.95 -9.47
N SER A 419 24.47 -3.26 -9.22
CA SER A 419 23.34 -3.85 -8.47
C SER A 419 23.44 -3.51 -6.98
N LEU A 420 22.27 -3.42 -6.32
CA LEU A 420 22.12 -3.31 -4.85
C LEU A 420 22.96 -4.34 -4.08
N THR A 421 23.10 -5.55 -4.63
CA THR A 421 23.78 -6.67 -3.97
C THR A 421 25.30 -6.65 -4.14
N ARG A 422 25.81 -5.85 -5.09
CA ARG A 422 27.22 -5.84 -5.50
C ARG A 422 27.99 -4.60 -5.07
N SER A 423 27.30 -3.50 -4.75
CA SER A 423 27.94 -2.23 -4.39
C SER A 423 27.28 -1.59 -3.16
N PRO A 424 28.04 -1.30 -2.08
CA PRO A 424 27.54 -0.53 -0.95
C PRO A 424 27.02 0.85 -1.35
N LEU A 425 27.65 1.51 -2.34
CA LEU A 425 27.19 2.81 -2.86
C LEU A 425 25.84 2.70 -3.56
N ALA A 426 25.59 1.61 -4.30
CA ALA A 426 24.30 1.36 -4.93
C ALA A 426 23.19 1.17 -3.88
N LEU A 427 23.48 0.40 -2.82
CA LEU A 427 22.57 0.23 -1.70
C LEU A 427 22.30 1.55 -0.96
N GLU A 428 23.34 2.35 -0.70
CA GLU A 428 23.19 3.66 -0.07
C GLU A 428 22.32 4.61 -0.89
N PHE A 429 22.51 4.64 -2.21
CA PHE A 429 21.67 5.42 -3.11
C PHE A 429 20.21 4.95 -3.09
N ALA A 430 19.96 3.64 -3.08
CA ALA A 430 18.60 3.09 -2.92
C ALA A 430 17.96 3.51 -1.60
N LEU A 431 18.71 3.46 -0.49
CA LEU A 431 18.24 3.94 0.80
C LEU A 431 17.95 5.44 0.77
N GLN A 432 18.73 6.24 0.02
CA GLN A 432 18.45 7.67 -0.15
C GLN A 432 17.14 7.91 -0.90
N ILE A 433 16.86 7.17 -1.98
CA ILE A 433 15.58 7.21 -2.71
C ILE A 433 14.43 6.91 -1.74
N LEU A 434 14.52 5.81 -0.99
CA LEU A 434 13.47 5.40 -0.05
C LEU A 434 13.27 6.44 1.06
N ARG A 435 14.33 7.01 1.65
CA ARG A 435 14.21 8.09 2.65
C ARG A 435 13.50 9.30 2.07
N THR A 436 13.88 9.74 0.87
CA THR A 436 13.24 10.89 0.22
C THR A 436 11.75 10.64 -0.03
N LEU A 437 11.37 9.42 -0.45
CA LEU A 437 9.96 9.04 -0.59
C LEU A 437 9.24 9.02 0.76
N THR A 438 9.77 8.30 1.75
CA THR A 438 9.17 8.20 3.09
C THR A 438 8.96 9.58 3.71
N ASP A 439 9.98 10.44 3.69
CA ASP A 439 9.89 11.79 4.26
C ASP A 439 8.83 12.62 3.54
N THR A 440 8.80 12.58 2.20
CA THR A 440 7.82 13.32 1.40
C THR A 440 6.40 12.84 1.66
N LEU A 441 6.18 11.53 1.68
CA LEU A 441 4.87 10.92 1.91
C LEU A 441 4.37 11.20 3.33
N GLN A 442 5.23 11.09 4.35
CA GLN A 442 4.86 11.40 5.73
C GLN A 442 4.51 12.88 5.91
N THR A 443 5.30 13.80 5.35
CA THR A 443 5.00 15.23 5.43
C THR A 443 3.70 15.56 4.71
N ALA A 444 3.51 15.06 3.49
CA ALA A 444 2.32 15.34 2.70
C ALA A 444 1.06 14.67 3.28
N GLY A 445 1.18 13.43 3.78
CA GLY A 445 0.08 12.69 4.41
C GLY A 445 -0.43 13.36 5.68
N ARG A 446 0.47 13.86 6.54
CA ARG A 446 0.09 14.65 7.73
C ARG A 446 -0.71 15.90 7.36
N ALA A 447 -0.38 16.57 6.25
CA ALA A 447 -1.10 17.77 5.82
C ALA A 447 -2.56 17.49 5.42
N ILE A 448 -2.87 16.25 5.00
CA ILE A 448 -4.21 15.83 4.56
C ILE A 448 -4.88 14.83 5.51
N ASN A 449 -4.29 14.57 6.69
CA ASN A 449 -4.71 13.56 7.67
C ASN A 449 -4.91 12.16 7.06
N LEU A 450 -4.05 11.77 6.12
CA LEU A 450 -4.07 10.43 5.51
C LEU A 450 -2.76 9.70 5.83
N ASP A 451 -2.87 8.45 6.29
CA ASP A 451 -1.70 7.60 6.53
C ASP A 451 -1.16 7.07 5.20
N LEU A 452 -0.03 7.62 4.75
CA LEU A 452 0.66 7.23 3.52
C LEU A 452 1.90 6.42 3.87
N ARG A 453 1.95 5.18 3.37
CA ARG A 453 3.02 4.23 3.70
C ARG A 453 3.77 3.83 2.44
N LEU A 454 5.10 3.82 2.54
CA LEU A 454 5.95 3.21 1.53
C LEU A 454 6.05 1.72 1.82
N ASP A 455 5.68 0.89 0.85
CA ASP A 455 5.66 -0.56 1.02
C ASP A 455 5.95 -1.30 -0.30
N SER A 456 5.98 -2.62 -0.27
CA SER A 456 5.93 -3.48 -1.45
C SER A 456 4.47 -3.76 -1.87
N SER A 457 4.30 -4.48 -2.98
CA SER A 457 3.01 -4.99 -3.40
C SER A 457 3.10 -6.46 -3.79
N ALA A 458 2.05 -7.22 -3.48
CA ALA A 458 1.85 -8.56 -4.02
C ALA A 458 1.16 -8.54 -5.40
N SER A 459 0.41 -7.48 -5.72
CA SER A 459 -0.33 -7.36 -6.98
C SER A 459 0.58 -6.91 -8.13
N MET A 460 1.65 -6.19 -7.81
CA MET A 460 2.67 -5.81 -8.75
C MET A 460 3.85 -6.78 -8.60
N ALA A 461 4.27 -7.43 -9.67
CA ALA A 461 5.49 -8.26 -9.73
C ALA A 461 6.77 -7.40 -9.59
N SER A 462 6.83 -6.60 -8.54
CA SER A 462 7.85 -5.60 -8.28
C SER A 462 8.73 -6.08 -7.12
N ASP A 463 9.93 -6.55 -7.46
CA ASP A 463 10.99 -6.87 -6.49
C ASP A 463 11.61 -5.62 -5.84
N ALA A 464 10.89 -4.49 -5.82
CA ALA A 464 11.43 -3.19 -5.46
C ALA A 464 12.13 -3.14 -4.10
N LEU A 465 11.52 -3.74 -3.07
CA LEU A 465 12.08 -3.79 -1.72
C LEU A 465 12.77 -5.13 -1.41
N SER A 466 13.03 -5.92 -2.45
CA SER A 466 13.72 -7.19 -2.31
C SER A 466 15.21 -7.06 -2.59
N GLY A 467 16.01 -7.78 -1.79
CA GLY A 467 17.42 -8.06 -2.07
C GLY A 467 17.62 -9.36 -2.86
N ALA A 468 16.55 -9.90 -3.46
CA ALA A 468 16.55 -11.19 -4.14
C ALA A 468 17.57 -11.24 -5.26
N ASP A 469 18.51 -12.18 -5.12
CA ASP A 469 19.51 -12.52 -6.12
C ASP A 469 20.03 -13.89 -5.74
N VAL A 470 19.70 -14.89 -6.56
CA VAL A 470 20.01 -16.31 -6.33
C VAL A 470 21.52 -16.55 -6.15
N THR A 471 22.36 -15.63 -6.64
CA THR A 471 23.82 -15.74 -6.47
C THR A 471 24.30 -15.35 -5.07
N ASN A 472 23.46 -14.71 -4.25
CA ASN A 472 23.80 -14.33 -2.89
C ASN A 472 23.28 -15.36 -1.88
N PRO A 473 24.03 -15.62 -0.80
CA PRO A 473 23.57 -16.46 0.29
C PRO A 473 22.31 -15.86 0.95
N PRO A 474 21.37 -16.69 1.45
CA PRO A 474 20.09 -16.23 2.02
C PRO A 474 20.23 -15.11 3.06
N ARG A 475 21.21 -15.22 3.98
CA ARG A 475 21.48 -14.18 5.00
C ARG A 475 21.81 -12.82 4.39
N LYS A 476 22.53 -12.76 3.28
CA LYS A 476 22.89 -11.50 2.61
C LYS A 476 21.68 -10.88 1.91
N GLN A 477 20.83 -11.70 1.28
CA GLN A 477 19.56 -11.22 0.70
C GLN A 477 18.68 -10.56 1.78
N LEU A 478 18.56 -11.21 2.93
CA LEU A 478 17.81 -10.73 4.09
C LEU A 478 18.45 -9.51 4.79
N ASP A 479 19.78 -9.39 4.85
CA ASP A 479 20.45 -8.18 5.35
C ASP A 479 20.09 -6.96 4.49
N ILE A 480 20.16 -7.11 3.15
CA ILE A 480 19.82 -6.05 2.21
C ILE A 480 18.33 -5.69 2.33
N ALA A 481 17.44 -6.68 2.25
CA ALA A 481 16.00 -6.47 2.41
C ALA A 481 15.67 -5.83 3.76
N GLY A 482 16.34 -6.24 4.84
CA GLY A 482 16.15 -5.67 6.17
C GLY A 482 16.51 -4.19 6.25
N LYS A 483 17.57 -3.76 5.53
CA LYS A 483 17.94 -2.33 5.43
C LYS A 483 16.91 -1.53 4.62
N LEU A 484 16.40 -2.10 3.52
CA LEU A 484 15.36 -1.48 2.70
C LEU A 484 14.04 -1.34 3.49
N HIS A 485 13.60 -2.42 4.15
CA HIS A 485 12.39 -2.43 4.97
C HIS A 485 12.50 -1.50 6.18
N ALA A 486 13.66 -1.44 6.85
CA ALA A 486 13.87 -0.49 7.95
C ALA A 486 13.75 0.98 7.49
N CYS A 487 14.09 1.27 6.24
CA CYS A 487 13.98 2.59 5.65
C CYS A 487 12.55 2.94 5.21
N ALA A 488 11.84 1.98 4.60
CA ALA A 488 10.45 2.15 4.19
C ALA A 488 9.47 2.08 5.38
N GLY A 489 9.86 1.41 6.46
CA GLY A 489 9.04 1.11 7.64
C GLY A 489 8.30 -0.22 7.54
N ALA A 490 8.13 -0.76 6.33
CA ALA A 490 7.51 -2.04 6.02
C ALA A 490 8.08 -2.61 4.72
N GLY A 491 7.67 -3.83 4.38
CA GLY A 491 8.04 -4.48 3.13
C GLY A 491 7.78 -5.98 3.15
N THR A 492 7.62 -6.54 1.96
CA THR A 492 7.63 -7.98 1.68
C THR A 492 8.82 -8.26 0.79
N THR A 493 9.72 -9.13 1.23
CA THR A 493 10.82 -9.62 0.40
C THR A 493 10.59 -11.06 0.02
N THR A 494 10.93 -11.41 -1.20
CA THR A 494 11.10 -12.79 -1.63
C THR A 494 12.52 -13.23 -1.33
N LEU A 495 12.69 -14.43 -0.81
CA LEU A 495 13.99 -15.06 -0.57
C LEU A 495 14.15 -16.23 -1.53
N LEU A 496 15.11 -16.08 -2.43
CA LEU A 496 15.42 -17.08 -3.45
C LEU A 496 16.33 -18.15 -2.83
N ILE A 497 15.85 -19.39 -2.83
CA ILE A 497 16.55 -20.56 -2.28
C ILE A 497 17.04 -21.44 -3.43
N ALA A 498 18.37 -21.57 -3.55
CA ALA A 498 19.00 -22.49 -4.50
C ALA A 498 18.59 -23.95 -4.21
N GLU A 499 18.53 -24.79 -5.25
CA GLU A 499 18.03 -26.18 -5.15
C GLU A 499 18.75 -27.02 -4.10
N ASP A 500 20.06 -26.84 -3.95
CA ASP A 500 20.89 -27.51 -2.95
C ASP A 500 20.52 -27.12 -1.51
N ALA A 501 20.20 -25.84 -1.29
CA ALA A 501 19.81 -25.33 0.02
C ALA A 501 18.38 -25.70 0.44
N GLN A 502 17.54 -26.25 -0.45
CA GLN A 502 16.15 -26.62 -0.13
C GLN A 502 16.06 -27.82 0.83
N GLN A 503 17.12 -28.63 0.93
CA GLN A 503 17.13 -29.83 1.77
C GLN A 503 17.46 -29.53 3.23
N ASP A 504 18.10 -28.39 3.52
CA ASP A 504 18.54 -28.01 4.86
C ASP A 504 17.56 -27.04 5.54
N LEU A 505 16.46 -27.60 6.06
CA LEU A 505 15.43 -26.83 6.77
C LEU A 505 15.94 -26.24 8.09
N ASP A 506 16.96 -26.84 8.70
CA ASP A 506 17.56 -26.32 9.93
C ASP A 506 18.33 -25.03 9.64
N ALA A 507 19.18 -25.01 8.60
CA ALA A 507 19.87 -23.80 8.18
C ALA A 507 18.90 -22.68 7.78
N LEU A 508 17.79 -23.01 7.11
CA LEU A 508 16.74 -22.03 6.79
C LEU A 508 16.08 -21.50 8.07
N THR A 509 15.75 -22.36 9.02
CA THR A 509 15.16 -21.95 10.31
C THR A 509 16.10 -21.04 11.09
N GLU A 510 17.40 -21.36 11.15
CA GLU A 510 18.42 -20.50 11.74
C GLU A 510 18.55 -19.16 11.02
N CYS A 511 18.41 -19.17 9.69
CA CYS A 511 18.40 -17.95 8.87
C CYS A 511 17.20 -17.05 9.21
N LEU A 512 16.01 -17.63 9.42
CA LEU A 512 14.82 -16.89 9.87
C LEU A 512 14.96 -16.37 11.29
N ALA A 513 15.52 -17.16 12.22
CA ALA A 513 15.81 -16.72 13.58
C ALA A 513 16.77 -15.52 13.61
N TRP A 514 17.82 -15.58 12.79
CA TRP A 514 18.73 -14.46 12.59
C TRP A 514 18.02 -13.23 11.98
N ALA A 515 17.16 -13.42 10.97
CA ALA A 515 16.43 -12.31 10.36
C ALA A 515 15.49 -11.62 11.35
N TRP A 516 14.76 -12.40 12.15
CA TRP A 516 13.88 -11.90 13.21
C TRP A 516 14.65 -11.03 14.21
N SER A 517 15.79 -11.54 14.71
CA SER A 517 16.57 -10.91 15.78
C SER A 517 17.48 -9.76 15.31
N SER A 518 17.99 -9.82 14.07
CA SER A 518 19.14 -9.01 13.65
C SER A 518 18.87 -8.08 12.47
N THR A 519 17.68 -8.12 11.86
CA THR A 519 17.35 -7.33 10.67
C THR A 519 16.05 -6.55 10.84
N GLY A 520 15.77 -5.63 9.91
CA GLY A 520 14.50 -4.93 9.79
C GLY A 520 13.47 -5.62 8.89
N VAL A 521 13.68 -6.88 8.48
CA VAL A 521 12.74 -7.55 7.57
C VAL A 521 11.37 -7.68 8.25
N ALA A 522 10.33 -7.08 7.67
CA ALA A 522 8.96 -7.21 8.16
C ALA A 522 8.28 -8.50 7.69
N ARG A 523 8.24 -8.75 6.38
CA ARG A 523 7.61 -9.94 5.79
C ARG A 523 8.51 -10.61 4.78
N LEU A 524 8.35 -11.92 4.68
CA LEU A 524 9.18 -12.81 3.88
C LEU A 524 8.32 -13.84 3.14
N GLN A 525 8.63 -14.07 1.88
CA GLN A 525 8.14 -15.20 1.10
C GLN A 525 9.32 -16.04 0.62
N LEU A 526 9.14 -17.35 0.51
CA LEU A 526 10.17 -18.25 0.00
C LEU A 526 9.86 -18.62 -1.44
N GLN A 527 10.89 -18.65 -2.28
CA GLN A 527 10.77 -19.12 -3.65
C GLN A 527 11.97 -19.99 -3.99
N ALA A 528 11.69 -21.19 -4.51
CA ALA A 528 12.71 -22.06 -5.06
C ALA A 528 13.30 -21.43 -6.33
N ALA A 529 14.62 -21.43 -6.47
CA ALA A 529 15.28 -20.99 -7.69
C ALA A 529 14.73 -21.81 -8.88
N GLY A 530 14.18 -21.13 -9.89
CA GLY A 530 13.61 -21.77 -11.07
C GLY A 530 12.12 -22.11 -11.00
N SER A 531 11.47 -22.02 -9.83
CA SER A 531 10.01 -22.03 -9.78
C SER A 531 9.47 -20.62 -9.96
N THR A 532 8.50 -20.42 -10.85
CA THR A 532 7.64 -19.24 -10.79
C THR A 532 6.65 -19.45 -9.66
N LEU A 533 6.58 -18.54 -8.70
CA LEU A 533 5.52 -18.56 -7.70
C LEU A 533 4.17 -18.49 -8.43
N HIS A 534 3.38 -19.57 -8.36
CA HIS A 534 1.97 -19.50 -8.70
C HIS A 534 1.21 -18.82 -7.55
N GLN A 535 1.50 -17.54 -7.32
CA GLN A 535 0.78 -16.74 -6.32
C GLN A 535 -0.59 -16.35 -6.84
N GLY A 536 -1.54 -17.30 -6.87
CA GLY A 536 -2.95 -17.00 -7.08
C GLY A 536 -3.32 -16.23 -8.36
N GLU A 537 -2.37 -15.93 -9.25
CA GLU A 537 -2.62 -15.53 -10.62
C GLU A 537 -3.26 -16.75 -11.27
N LEU A 538 -4.59 -16.73 -11.29
CA LEU A 538 -5.35 -17.58 -12.18
C LEU A 538 -4.73 -17.39 -13.57
N PRO A 539 -4.36 -18.46 -14.29
CA PRO A 539 -4.16 -18.31 -15.72
C PRO A 539 -5.45 -17.71 -16.28
N ILE A 540 -5.35 -16.48 -16.81
CA ILE A 540 -6.48 -15.76 -17.41
C ILE A 540 -6.97 -16.50 -18.65
#